data_AF-A0A9P0PRI5-F1
#
_entry.id   AF-A0A9P0PRI5-F1
#
_cell.length_a   1.000
_cell.length_b   1.000
_cell.length_c   1.000
_cell.angle_alpha   90.00
_cell.angle_beta   90.00
_cell.angle_gamma   90.00
#
_symmetry.space_group_name_H-M   'P 1'
#
loop_
_entity.id
_entity.type
_entity.pdbx_description
1 polymer ?
#
loop_
_entity_poly.entity_id
_entity_poly.type
_entity_poly.pdbx_seq_one_letter_code
_entity_poly.pdbx_strand_id
1 'polypeptide(L)'
;MIFFHLFFTSSPKNDFFYRFLATGDTFYTIGHSFRVGFTTVSAIVTEVCEAICRHMEHIYLPEPTENIWKKCAEEFENRWGFPNCIGSVDGKHVTIKRPNNSGSNYWCYLHNDSIVLMAKI
;
A
#
# COMPACT_ATOMS: atom_id res chain seq x y z
N MET A 1 -17.07 2.89 11.63
CA MET A 1 -17.90 2.34 10.54
C MET A 1 -18.91 3.33 9.94
N ILE A 2 -18.93 4.62 10.32
CA ILE A 2 -19.92 5.60 9.81
C ILE A 2 -19.31 6.53 8.72
N PHE A 3 -17.98 6.71 8.71
CA PHE A 3 -17.30 7.59 7.74
C PHE A 3 -17.28 7.07 6.30
N PHE A 4 -17.39 5.76 6.07
CA PHE A 4 -17.44 5.20 4.72
C PHE A 4 -18.79 5.40 4.02
N HIS A 5 -19.87 5.70 4.75
CA HIS A 5 -21.21 5.71 4.17
C HIS A 5 -21.67 7.10 3.70
N LEU A 6 -21.04 8.19 4.18
CA LEU A 6 -21.51 9.55 3.90
C LEU A 6 -20.95 10.19 2.61
N PHE A 7 -19.91 9.61 1.98
CA PHE A 7 -19.30 10.16 0.75
C PHE A 7 -19.77 9.49 -0.55
N PHE A 8 -20.51 8.39 -0.47
CA PHE A 8 -20.79 7.52 -1.63
C PHE A 8 -22.26 7.56 -2.03
N THR A 9 -22.68 8.66 -2.64
CA THR A 9 -23.81 8.65 -3.57
C THR A 9 -23.36 7.97 -4.87
N SER A 10 -24.25 7.22 -5.52
CA SER A 10 -23.99 6.41 -6.72
C SER A 10 -23.61 7.25 -7.95
N SER A 11 -22.37 7.76 -7.97
CA SER A 11 -21.78 8.46 -9.10
C SER A 11 -20.86 7.49 -9.86
N PRO A 12 -20.92 7.43 -11.20
CA PRO A 12 -20.06 6.57 -12.02
C PRO A 12 -18.56 6.85 -11.80
N LYS A 13 -18.21 8.02 -11.24
CA LYS A 13 -16.84 8.36 -10.85
C LYS A 13 -16.27 7.43 -9.77
N ASN A 14 -17.10 7.04 -8.80
CA ASN A 14 -16.67 6.19 -7.69
C ASN A 14 -16.41 4.75 -8.15
N ASP A 15 -17.14 4.29 -9.17
CA ASP A 15 -16.97 2.95 -9.74
C ASP A 15 -15.59 2.76 -10.39
N PHE A 16 -15.05 3.80 -11.05
CA PHE A 16 -13.70 3.75 -11.63
C PHE A 16 -12.63 3.60 -10.54
N PHE A 17 -12.75 4.40 -9.47
CA PHE A 17 -11.84 4.36 -8.34
C PHE A 17 -11.86 3.02 -7.61
N TYR A 18 -13.06 2.51 -7.30
CA TYR A 18 -13.19 1.21 -6.65
C TYR A 18 -12.71 0.07 -7.53
N ARG A 19 -12.98 0.11 -8.84
CA ARG A 19 -12.49 -0.91 -9.76
C ARG A 19 -10.98 -0.91 -9.80
N PHE A 20 -10.35 0.27 -9.87
CA PHE A 20 -8.89 0.42 -9.84
C PHE A 20 -8.29 -0.19 -8.57
N LEU A 21 -8.79 0.18 -7.39
CA LEU A 21 -8.26 -0.34 -6.12
C LEU A 21 -8.50 -1.85 -5.92
N ALA A 22 -9.67 -2.35 -6.33
CA ALA A 22 -10.02 -3.75 -6.10
C ALA A 22 -9.28 -4.73 -7.02
N THR A 23 -8.90 -4.30 -8.22
CA THR A 23 -8.33 -5.19 -9.24
C THR A 23 -6.87 -4.89 -9.59
N GLY A 24 -6.38 -3.69 -9.30
CA GLY A 24 -5.07 -3.22 -9.77
C GLY A 24 -4.99 -3.12 -11.30
N ASP A 25 -6.15 -3.03 -11.97
CA ASP A 25 -6.23 -2.99 -13.42
C ASP A 25 -5.76 -1.64 -13.99
N THR A 26 -5.33 -1.62 -15.25
CA THR A 26 -4.79 -0.40 -15.85
C THR A 26 -5.90 0.63 -16.14
N PHE A 27 -5.55 1.91 -16.21
CA PHE A 27 -6.52 2.95 -16.60
C PHE A 27 -7.09 2.73 -18.02
N TYR A 28 -6.34 2.06 -18.89
CA TYR A 28 -6.77 1.75 -20.25
C TYR A 28 -7.89 0.70 -20.27
N THR A 29 -7.70 -0.39 -19.55
CA THR A 29 -8.68 -1.51 -19.44
C THR A 29 -9.94 -1.08 -18.71
N ILE A 30 -9.81 -0.26 -17.67
CA ILE A 30 -10.96 0.37 -16.99
C ILE A 30 -11.69 1.31 -17.95
N GLY A 31 -10.98 2.21 -18.63
CA GLY A 31 -11.58 3.12 -19.62
C GLY A 31 -12.33 2.38 -20.73
N HIS A 32 -11.74 1.31 -21.27
CA HIS A 32 -12.38 0.46 -22.26
C HIS A 32 -13.67 -0.20 -21.74
N SER A 33 -13.66 -0.71 -20.50
CA SER A 33 -14.82 -1.39 -19.88
C SER A 33 -16.01 -0.45 -19.71
N PHE A 34 -15.76 0.82 -19.39
CA PHE A 34 -16.80 1.83 -19.17
C PHE A 34 -17.05 2.76 -20.37
N ARG A 35 -16.35 2.53 -21.50
CA ARG A 35 -16.40 3.37 -22.72
C ARG A 35 -16.05 4.84 -22.45
N VAL A 36 -15.04 5.05 -21.60
CA VAL A 36 -14.53 6.37 -21.20
C VAL A 36 -13.05 6.49 -21.59
N GLY A 37 -12.61 7.70 -21.95
CA GLY A 37 -11.20 7.95 -22.24
C GLY A 37 -10.30 7.67 -21.03
N PHE A 38 -9.13 7.04 -21.26
CA PHE A 38 -8.18 6.70 -20.20
C PHE A 38 -7.71 7.93 -19.41
N THR A 39 -7.64 9.10 -20.05
CA THR A 39 -7.30 10.38 -19.40
C THR A 39 -8.35 10.79 -18.37
N THR A 40 -9.62 10.59 -18.67
CA THR A 40 -10.74 10.86 -17.76
C THR A 40 -10.73 9.89 -16.58
N VAL A 41 -10.44 8.60 -16.81
CA VAL A 41 -10.29 7.62 -15.72
C VAL A 41 -9.13 8.00 -14.80
N SER A 42 -7.97 8.32 -15.37
CA SER A 42 -6.80 8.78 -14.61
C SER A 42 -7.13 10.00 -13.76
N ALA A 43 -7.73 11.03 -14.35
CA ALA A 43 -8.12 12.24 -13.64
C ALA A 43 -9.08 11.97 -12.47
N ILE A 44 -10.08 11.12 -12.67
CA ILE A 44 -11.04 10.76 -11.62
C ILE A 44 -10.37 9.97 -10.49
N VAL A 45 -9.53 8.98 -10.82
CA VAL A 45 -8.82 8.19 -9.80
C VAL A 45 -7.91 9.09 -8.98
N THR A 46 -7.15 9.98 -9.61
CA THR A 46 -6.29 10.95 -8.92
C THR A 46 -7.10 11.90 -8.04
N GLU A 47 -8.19 12.49 -8.55
CA GLU A 47 -9.07 13.39 -7.79
C GLU A 47 -9.59 12.72 -6.50
N VAL A 48 -10.07 11.48 -6.62
CA VAL A 48 -10.61 10.72 -5.47
C VAL A 48 -9.49 10.35 -4.49
N CYS A 49 -8.33 9.89 -4.97
CA CYS A 49 -7.16 9.61 -4.13
C CYS A 49 -6.74 10.86 -3.34
N GLU A 50 -6.62 12.02 -3.99
CA GLU A 50 -6.25 13.27 -3.35
C GLU A 50 -7.28 13.73 -2.34
N ALA A 51 -8.58 13.57 -2.64
CA ALA A 51 -9.65 13.88 -1.70
C ALA A 51 -9.55 12.98 -0.45
N ILE A 52 -9.31 11.69 -0.63
CA ILE A 52 -9.14 10.73 0.46
C ILE A 52 -7.92 11.08 1.30
N CYS A 53 -6.75 11.28 0.66
CA CYS A 53 -5.52 11.64 1.36
C CYS A 53 -5.72 12.90 2.21
N ARG A 54 -6.27 13.98 1.64
CA ARG A 54 -6.52 15.22 2.39
C ARG A 54 -7.38 15.03 3.64
N HIS A 55 -8.37 14.14 3.62
CA HIS A 55 -9.26 13.92 4.75
C HIS A 55 -8.78 12.82 5.70
N MET A 56 -7.94 11.88 5.27
CA MET A 56 -7.51 10.75 6.08
C MET A 56 -6.08 10.90 6.62
N GLU A 57 -5.23 11.72 5.98
CA GLU A 57 -3.82 11.90 6.36
C GLU A 57 -3.68 12.27 7.83
N HIS A 58 -4.40 13.28 8.32
CA HIS A 58 -4.30 13.69 9.72
C HIS A 58 -4.81 12.65 10.73
N ILE A 59 -5.65 11.69 10.30
CA ILE A 59 -6.21 10.64 11.16
C ILE A 59 -5.24 9.45 11.26
N TYR A 60 -4.61 9.08 10.14
CA TYR A 60 -3.81 7.86 10.04
C TYR A 60 -2.29 8.11 10.01
N LEU A 61 -1.87 9.33 9.68
CA LEU A 61 -0.48 9.78 9.61
C LEU A 61 -0.33 11.09 10.40
N PRO A 62 -0.58 11.09 11.73
CA PRO A 62 -0.36 12.27 12.55
C PRO A 62 1.13 12.66 12.56
N GLU A 63 1.40 13.94 12.81
CA GLU A 63 2.78 14.41 12.94
C GLU A 63 3.52 13.60 14.04
N PRO A 64 4.71 13.04 13.71
CA PRO A 64 5.44 12.22 14.65
C PRO A 64 5.94 13.07 15.82
N THR A 65 5.51 12.71 17.03
CA THR A 65 5.99 13.31 18.27
C THR A 65 6.92 12.35 19.00
N GLU A 66 7.82 12.89 19.84
CA GLU A 66 8.75 12.07 20.65
C GLU A 66 8.01 11.01 21.49
N ASN A 67 6.82 11.35 22.00
CA ASN A 67 6.01 10.43 22.78
C ASN A 67 5.50 9.23 21.95
N ILE A 68 5.12 9.47 20.68
CA ILE A 68 4.74 8.41 19.74
C ILE A 68 5.93 7.46 19.51
N TRP A 69 7.13 8.01 19.29
CA TRP A 69 8.32 7.18 19.08
C TRP A 69 8.71 6.36 20.30
N LYS A 70 8.68 6.95 21.50
CA LYS A 70 8.94 6.23 22.76
C LYS A 70 7.95 5.09 22.95
N LYS A 71 6.66 5.34 22.71
CA LYS A 71 5.62 4.32 22.80
C LYS A 71 5.84 3.20 21.77
N CYS A 72 6.16 3.54 20.53
CA CYS A 72 6.49 2.53 19.51
C CYS A 72 7.69 1.67 19.94
N ALA A 73 8.77 2.29 20.41
CA ALA A 73 9.95 1.58 20.89
C ALA A 73 9.64 0.61 22.04
N GLU A 74 8.85 1.05 23.02
CA GLU A 74 8.39 0.21 24.13
C GLU A 74 7.50 -0.95 23.63
N GLU A 75 6.58 -0.70 22.69
CA GLU A 75 5.74 -1.75 22.12
C GLU A 75 6.56 -2.78 21.33
N PHE A 76 7.59 -2.35 20.60
CA PHE A 76 8.48 -3.26 19.88
C PHE A 76 9.33 -4.11 20.83
N GLU A 77 9.84 -3.52 21.91
CA GLU A 77 10.59 -4.21 22.94
C GLU A 77 9.71 -5.24 23.68
N ASN A 78 8.50 -4.86 24.07
CA ASN A 78 7.58 -5.74 24.79
C ASN A 78 7.10 -6.93 23.95
N ARG A 79 6.87 -6.75 22.64
CA ARG A 79 6.32 -7.80 21.78
C ARG A 79 7.39 -8.69 21.14
N TRP A 80 8.51 -8.10 20.73
CA TRP A 80 9.54 -8.80 19.95
C TRP A 80 10.94 -8.74 20.59
N GLY A 81 11.12 -8.04 21.70
CA GLY A 81 12.44 -7.91 22.35
C GLY A 81 13.42 -7.02 21.57
N PHE A 82 12.92 -6.12 20.72
CA PHE A 82 13.75 -5.19 19.95
C PHE A 82 13.76 -3.80 20.61
N PRO A 83 14.77 -3.49 21.46
CA PRO A 83 14.87 -2.19 22.10
C PRO A 83 15.13 -1.08 21.07
N ASN A 84 14.60 0.12 21.32
CA ASN A 84 14.77 1.31 20.48
C ASN A 84 14.29 1.16 19.02
N CYS A 85 13.36 0.23 18.75
CA CYS A 85 12.78 0.05 17.41
C CYS A 85 11.51 0.90 17.23
N ILE A 86 11.57 1.91 16.36
CA ILE A 86 10.44 2.83 16.13
C ILE A 86 9.51 2.40 14.98
N GLY A 87 9.88 1.33 14.27
CA GLY A 87 9.13 0.83 13.12
C GLY A 87 9.89 -0.25 12.35
N SER A 88 9.16 -0.97 11.52
CA SER A 88 9.70 -2.01 10.64
C SER A 88 9.28 -1.72 9.20
N VAL A 89 10.21 -1.91 8.27
CA VAL A 89 9.90 -1.90 6.83
C VAL A 89 9.76 -3.35 6.38
N ASP A 90 8.59 -3.73 5.88
CA ASP A 90 8.37 -5.05 5.30
C ASP A 90 8.70 -5.04 3.80
N GLY A 91 9.29 -6.13 3.32
CA GLY A 91 9.70 -6.30 1.94
C GLY A 91 8.99 -7.47 1.29
N LYS A 92 8.58 -7.34 0.03
CA LYS A 92 7.92 -8.42 -0.69
C LYS A 92 8.94 -9.37 -1.30
N HIS A 93 8.83 -10.67 -1.01
CA HIS A 93 9.61 -11.68 -1.71
C HIS A 93 9.14 -11.82 -3.17
N VAL A 94 10.06 -11.62 -4.10
CA VAL A 94 9.88 -11.89 -5.53
C VAL A 94 10.64 -13.15 -5.88
N THR A 95 9.93 -14.20 -6.29
CA THR A 95 10.54 -15.48 -6.68
C THR A 95 11.40 -15.30 -7.93
N ILE A 96 12.63 -15.82 -7.88
CA ILE A 96 13.57 -15.77 -9.00
C ILE A 96 14.08 -17.16 -9.33
N LYS A 97 14.54 -17.33 -10.57
CA LYS A 97 15.38 -18.48 -10.91
C LYS A 97 16.76 -18.28 -10.29
N ARG A 98 17.18 -19.23 -9.46
CA ARG A 98 18.49 -19.21 -8.79
C ARG A 98 19.63 -19.00 -9.80
N PRO A 99 20.46 -17.95 -9.63
CA PRO A 99 21.67 -17.77 -10.43
C PRO A 99 22.66 -18.91 -10.18
N ASN A 100 23.46 -19.28 -11.19
CA ASN A 100 24.48 -20.31 -11.04
C ASN A 100 25.50 -19.92 -9.94
N ASN A 101 26.00 -20.90 -9.20
CA ASN A 101 26.99 -20.74 -8.12
C ASN A 101 26.58 -19.81 -6.97
N SER A 102 25.28 -19.59 -6.74
CA SER A 102 24.79 -18.67 -5.71
C SER A 102 24.59 -19.28 -4.32
N GLY A 103 24.86 -20.57 -4.12
CA GLY A 103 24.66 -21.21 -2.80
C GLY A 103 23.22 -21.01 -2.29
N SER A 104 23.03 -20.81 -1.00
CA SER A 104 21.74 -20.52 -0.39
C SER A 104 21.39 -19.02 -0.33
N ASN A 105 22.11 -18.15 -1.06
CA ASN A 105 21.96 -16.69 -0.93
C ASN A 105 20.55 -16.16 -1.28
N TYR A 106 19.79 -16.91 -2.09
CA TYR A 106 18.43 -16.55 -2.47
C TYR A 106 17.38 -17.42 -1.79
N TRP A 107 17.79 -18.40 -0.98
CA TRP A 107 16.88 -19.34 -0.35
C TRP A 107 16.16 -18.69 0.83
N CYS A 108 14.85 -18.49 0.73
CA CYS A 108 14.04 -17.92 1.80
C CYS A 108 13.34 -19.00 2.65
N TYR A 109 12.79 -18.59 3.79
CA TYR A 109 12.06 -19.46 4.71
C TYR A 109 10.79 -20.09 4.09
N LEU A 110 10.31 -19.54 2.97
CA LEU A 110 9.20 -20.09 2.17
C LEU A 110 9.64 -21.25 1.25
N HIS A 111 10.85 -21.79 1.44
CA HIS A 111 11.43 -22.90 0.68
C HIS A 111 11.51 -22.64 -0.84
N ASN A 112 11.77 -21.39 -1.22
CA ASN A 112 11.92 -20.95 -2.60
C ASN A 112 13.10 -19.98 -2.74
N ASP A 113 13.65 -19.87 -3.94
CA ASP A 113 14.65 -18.84 -4.27
C ASP A 113 13.95 -17.51 -4.57
N SER A 114 14.26 -16.45 -3.81
CA SER A 114 13.64 -15.13 -3.94
C SER A 114 14.58 -14.00 -3.56
N ILE A 115 14.27 -12.80 -4.04
CA ILE A 115 14.86 -11.54 -3.58
C ILE A 115 13.81 -10.71 -2.84
N VAL A 116 14.24 -9.98 -1.82
CA VAL A 116 13.36 -9.06 -1.09
C VAL A 116 13.32 -7.73 -1.83
N LEU A 117 12.14 -7.38 -2.35
CA LEU A 117 11.89 -6.06 -2.92
C LEU A 117 11.44 -5.12 -1.79
N MET A 118 12.34 -4.22 -1.39
CA MET A 118 12.01 -3.09 -0.52
C MET A 118 11.46 -1.97 -1.41
N ALA A 119 10.16 -1.71 -1.33
CA ALA A 119 9.55 -0.59 -2.05
C ALA A 119 9.24 0.54 -1.07
N LYS A 120 9.72 1.74 -1.38
CA LYS A 120 9.26 2.97 -0.75
C LYS A 120 8.09 3.49 -1.60
N ILE A 121 6.91 3.61 -0.99
CA ILE A 121 5.78 4.37 -1.56
C ILE A 121 6.10 5.86 -1.46
#